data_AF-A0A1G6GWK8-F1
#
_entry.id   AF-A0A1G6GWK8-F1
#
_cell.length_a   1.000
_cell.length_b   1.000
_cell.length_c   1.000
_cell.angle_alpha   90.00
_cell.angle_beta   90.00
_cell.angle_gamma   90.00
#
_symmetry.space_group_name_H-M   'P 1'
#
loop_
_entity.id
_entity.type
_entity.pdbx_description
1 polymer ?
#
loop_
_entity_poly.entity_id
_entity_poly.type
_entity_poly.pdbx_seq_one_letter_code
_entity_poly.pdbx_strand_id
1 'polypeptide(L)'
;MATDNEGLDLFDENASAAGSFPTAAWGGYNKASVDEYLHSLEVQIADLKRVQRDLRHTVDQQRAELDKPVQMDFSSLGGHTTQILSTAEAQAREITDRANSQAEQLLAEARHQAAETRHAAQQDAEDLRTTTLVDATALRERWEAETQAILERSRAEAEAMVNAAAQHADAVKGQADAHAEMVRTGADVEARTILADADRAATELRDSATTEAAATRSAAEDDARRIRDEAAEKARLTLEGARDQARTLLADAEDRSRRLLEEARAEAARLQEETSAEAATLRESVALEARTTRRQVSDERDATLALLRDEVVRVREQTQTLLEDATARHEALLASVAEESERAQRLRTGALAEAEQTKVLASREAQQLVHQAQQEAETAHQKVADRWQERQSKLRREADMLAQRKRAILAQLSSLSALAGTSAEDFPDMEFGALDDFSRDPVIDLPDDPDDHESEHGDEATVVLDRESAERLEEQRLGDKKLQDGEPAARRP
;
A
#
# COMPACT_ATOMS: atom_id res chain seq x y z
N MET A 1 -89.70 -194.00 33.54
CA MET A 1 -88.91 -194.89 34.40
C MET A 1 -87.72 -194.06 34.91
N ALA A 2 -87.77 -193.40 36.06
CA ALA A 2 -88.88 -193.26 37.01
C ALA A 2 -89.79 -192.05 36.64
N THR A 3 -90.48 -191.45 37.63
CA THR A 3 -91.47 -190.35 37.49
C THR A 3 -91.51 -189.50 38.76
N ASP A 4 -90.70 -188.45 38.82
CA ASP A 4 -90.67 -187.52 39.95
C ASP A 4 -91.67 -186.37 39.69
N ASN A 5 -92.96 -186.71 39.60
CA ASN A 5 -94.05 -185.80 39.30
C ASN A 5 -94.81 -185.31 40.56
N GLU A 6 -94.22 -185.51 41.74
CA GLU A 6 -94.85 -185.39 43.06
C GLU A 6 -95.26 -183.95 43.46
N GLY A 7 -94.91 -182.94 42.64
CA GLY A 7 -95.27 -181.54 42.89
C GLY A 7 -96.56 -181.05 42.21
N LEU A 8 -97.18 -181.84 41.33
CA LEU A 8 -98.30 -181.39 40.48
C LEU A 8 -99.68 -181.95 40.84
N ASP A 9 -99.76 -183.01 41.65
CA ASP A 9 -101.04 -183.53 42.18
C ASP A 9 -101.63 -182.67 43.32
N LEU A 10 -101.05 -181.49 43.59
CA LEU A 10 -101.54 -180.54 44.61
C LEU A 10 -102.72 -179.66 44.14
N PHE A 11 -103.16 -179.82 42.89
CA PHE A 11 -104.26 -179.06 42.30
C PHE A 11 -105.36 -180.01 41.82
N ASP A 12 -106.39 -180.19 42.65
CA ASP A 12 -107.59 -180.96 42.32
C ASP A 12 -108.29 -180.44 41.05
N GLU A 13 -108.96 -181.33 40.32
CA GLU A 13 -109.41 -181.09 38.93
C GLU A 13 -110.50 -180.01 38.75
N ASN A 14 -110.99 -179.41 39.83
CA ASN A 14 -111.80 -178.19 39.80
C ASN A 14 -111.31 -177.25 40.92
N ALA A 15 -110.63 -176.16 40.58
CA ALA A 15 -110.19 -175.16 41.56
C ALA A 15 -111.40 -174.48 42.22
N SER A 16 -112.53 -174.40 41.51
CA SER A 16 -113.80 -173.93 42.07
C SER A 16 -114.39 -174.81 43.19
N ALA A 17 -113.85 -176.00 43.46
CA ALA A 17 -114.21 -176.84 44.61
C ALA A 17 -113.41 -176.51 45.88
N ALA A 18 -112.28 -175.79 45.77
CA ALA A 18 -111.55 -175.27 46.92
C ALA A 18 -112.33 -174.09 47.54
N GLY A 19 -112.56 -174.16 48.86
CA GLY A 19 -113.44 -173.21 49.56
C GLY A 19 -113.04 -171.74 49.39
N SER A 20 -114.02 -170.88 49.10
CA SER A 20 -113.85 -169.46 48.74
C SER A 20 -112.73 -168.74 49.50
N PHE A 21 -111.81 -168.13 48.74
CA PHE A 21 -110.71 -167.32 49.27
C PHE A 21 -111.21 -166.26 50.30
N PRO A 22 -110.48 -166.06 51.42
CA PRO A 22 -110.90 -165.16 52.48
C PRO A 22 -110.82 -163.69 52.04
N THR A 23 -111.95 -162.98 52.10
CA THR A 23 -112.08 -161.61 51.61
C THR A 23 -111.60 -160.57 52.63
N ALA A 24 -110.50 -159.88 52.34
CA ALA A 24 -110.07 -158.70 53.11
C ALA A 24 -110.97 -157.49 52.82
N ALA A 25 -111.38 -156.76 53.85
CA ALA A 25 -112.41 -155.72 53.75
C ALA A 25 -112.01 -154.51 52.87
N TRP A 26 -110.74 -154.14 52.83
CA TRP A 26 -110.17 -153.08 52.01
C TRP A 26 -108.93 -153.62 51.27
N GLY A 27 -108.81 -153.37 49.96
CA GLY A 27 -107.59 -153.62 49.17
C GLY A 27 -107.40 -155.02 48.57
N GLY A 28 -108.40 -155.91 48.62
CA GLY A 28 -108.33 -157.24 47.98
C GLY A 28 -108.51 -157.22 46.45
N TYR A 29 -108.02 -158.25 45.76
CA TYR A 29 -108.30 -158.48 44.34
C TYR A 29 -109.80 -158.72 44.10
N ASN A 30 -110.31 -158.29 42.94
CA ASN A 30 -111.71 -158.47 42.57
C ASN A 30 -112.00 -159.98 42.35
N LYS A 31 -112.83 -160.56 43.22
CA LYS A 31 -113.20 -161.98 43.16
C LYS A 31 -113.69 -162.42 41.77
N ALA A 32 -114.54 -161.63 41.11
CA ALA A 32 -115.07 -162.00 39.80
C ALA A 32 -113.94 -162.17 38.75
N SER A 33 -112.88 -161.35 38.82
CA SER A 33 -111.71 -161.46 37.93
C SER A 33 -110.80 -162.64 38.28
N VAL A 34 -110.79 -163.09 39.53
CA VAL A 34 -110.04 -164.28 39.97
C VAL A 34 -110.78 -165.56 39.58
N ASP A 35 -112.10 -165.61 39.78
CA ASP A 35 -112.94 -166.75 39.43
C ASP A 35 -112.93 -166.99 37.90
N GLU A 36 -113.02 -165.94 37.08
CA GLU A 36 -112.88 -165.98 35.61
C GLU A 36 -111.50 -166.52 35.18
N TYR A 37 -110.42 -166.06 35.83
CA TYR A 37 -109.06 -166.51 35.52
C TYR A 37 -108.81 -167.97 35.91
N LEU A 38 -109.33 -168.42 37.06
CA LEU A 38 -109.31 -169.82 37.48
C LEU A 38 -109.98 -170.71 36.42
N HIS A 39 -111.17 -170.31 35.95
CA HIS A 39 -111.89 -171.09 34.94
C HIS A 39 -111.11 -171.18 33.61
N SER A 40 -110.40 -170.11 33.22
CA SER A 40 -109.53 -170.12 32.03
C SER A 40 -108.33 -171.07 32.15
N LEU A 41 -107.85 -171.33 33.37
CA LEU A 41 -106.77 -172.29 33.66
C LEU A 41 -107.28 -173.74 33.67
N GLU A 42 -108.46 -173.99 34.25
CA GLU A 42 -109.13 -175.31 34.25
C GLU A 42 -109.28 -175.84 32.81
N VAL A 43 -109.73 -174.98 31.88
CA VAL A 43 -109.88 -175.31 30.45
C VAL A 43 -108.52 -175.66 29.79
N GLN A 44 -107.47 -174.88 30.04
CA GLN A 44 -106.15 -175.12 29.43
C GLN A 44 -105.51 -176.44 29.89
N ILE A 45 -105.70 -176.81 31.16
CA ILE A 45 -105.18 -178.07 31.70
C ILE A 45 -105.88 -179.28 31.07
N ALA A 46 -107.19 -179.18 30.80
CA ALA A 46 -107.97 -180.24 30.16
C ALA A 46 -107.49 -180.54 28.73
N ASP A 47 -107.22 -179.51 27.91
CA ASP A 47 -106.75 -179.68 26.54
C ASP A 47 -105.32 -180.24 26.47
N LEU A 48 -104.40 -179.80 27.35
CA LEU A 48 -103.04 -180.37 27.41
C LEU A 48 -103.05 -181.88 27.76
N LYS A 49 -103.88 -182.30 28.73
CA LYS A 49 -104.10 -183.73 29.06
C LYS A 49 -104.79 -184.51 27.93
N ARG A 50 -105.43 -183.85 26.95
CA ARG A 50 -105.98 -184.49 25.74
C ARG A 50 -104.88 -184.73 24.70
N VAL A 51 -104.13 -183.71 24.33
CA VAL A 51 -103.02 -183.80 23.35
C VAL A 51 -102.00 -184.88 23.75
N GLN A 52 -101.69 -185.01 25.04
CA GLN A 52 -100.76 -186.03 25.55
C GLN A 52 -101.21 -187.48 25.27
N ARG A 53 -102.53 -187.75 25.20
CA ARG A 53 -103.06 -189.10 24.95
C ARG A 53 -103.00 -189.46 23.47
N ASP A 54 -103.42 -188.54 22.60
CA ASP A 54 -103.41 -188.75 21.15
C ASP A 54 -101.97 -188.98 20.64
N LEU A 55 -101.00 -188.23 21.19
CA LEU A 55 -99.57 -188.38 20.84
C LEU A 55 -98.94 -189.70 21.28
N ARG A 56 -99.46 -190.37 22.32
CA ARG A 56 -99.03 -191.73 22.69
C ARG A 56 -99.55 -192.77 21.71
N HIS A 57 -100.81 -192.63 21.27
CA HIS A 57 -101.45 -193.63 20.44
C HIS A 57 -100.81 -193.77 19.04
N THR A 58 -100.36 -192.65 18.44
CA THR A 58 -99.65 -192.69 17.16
C THR A 58 -98.27 -193.35 17.23
N VAL A 59 -97.53 -193.18 18.34
CA VAL A 59 -96.22 -193.82 18.55
C VAL A 59 -96.35 -195.35 18.64
N ASP A 60 -97.40 -195.84 19.31
CA ASP A 60 -97.65 -197.29 19.40
C ASP A 60 -98.10 -197.88 18.06
N GLN A 61 -98.89 -197.16 17.26
CA GLN A 61 -99.27 -197.59 15.90
C GLN A 61 -98.06 -197.72 14.98
N GLN A 62 -97.17 -196.72 14.93
CA GLN A 62 -96.00 -196.74 14.04
C GLN A 62 -95.04 -197.90 14.33
N ARG A 63 -94.93 -198.35 15.58
CA ARG A 63 -94.11 -199.53 15.95
C ARG A 63 -94.64 -200.84 15.37
N ALA A 64 -95.94 -200.96 15.13
CA ALA A 64 -96.56 -202.20 14.66
C ALA A 64 -96.36 -202.46 13.15
N GLU A 65 -95.97 -201.45 12.36
CA GLU A 65 -95.78 -201.61 10.92
C GLU A 65 -94.39 -202.14 10.54
N LEU A 66 -93.36 -201.93 11.36
CA LEU A 66 -91.98 -202.35 11.05
C LEU A 66 -91.74 -203.87 11.19
N ASP A 67 -92.58 -204.60 11.92
CA ASP A 67 -92.28 -205.97 12.38
C ASP A 67 -92.69 -207.08 11.38
N LYS A 68 -92.57 -206.80 10.06
CA LYS A 68 -92.98 -207.71 8.97
C LYS A 68 -91.85 -207.93 7.96
N PRO A 69 -91.19 -209.11 7.93
CA PRO A 69 -90.10 -209.40 7.00
C PRO A 69 -90.59 -209.69 5.57
N VAL A 70 -89.75 -209.36 4.58
CA VAL A 70 -90.05 -209.43 3.14
C VAL A 70 -89.07 -210.39 2.44
N GLN A 71 -89.56 -211.14 1.44
CA GLN A 71 -88.73 -211.98 0.56
C GLN A 71 -88.30 -211.19 -0.70
N MET A 72 -87.07 -211.40 -1.19
CA MET A 72 -86.49 -210.63 -2.29
C MET A 72 -86.07 -211.50 -3.48
N ASP A 73 -86.31 -211.00 -4.69
CA ASP A 73 -85.87 -211.57 -5.96
C ASP A 73 -84.88 -210.61 -6.67
N PHE A 74 -83.80 -211.17 -7.23
CA PHE A 74 -82.61 -210.39 -7.60
C PHE A 74 -82.62 -209.76 -9.01
N SER A 75 -83.69 -209.93 -9.80
CA SER A 75 -83.80 -209.37 -11.15
C SER A 75 -83.93 -207.84 -11.19
N SER A 76 -84.40 -207.24 -10.10
CA SER A 76 -84.60 -205.78 -9.96
C SER A 76 -83.28 -204.98 -9.93
N LEU A 77 -82.17 -205.60 -9.54
CA LEU A 77 -80.93 -204.91 -9.20
C LEU A 77 -80.32 -204.12 -10.38
N GLY A 78 -80.38 -204.65 -11.61
CA GLY A 78 -79.85 -203.96 -12.79
C GLY A 78 -80.68 -202.76 -13.26
N GLY A 79 -82.01 -202.85 -13.11
CA GLY A 79 -82.89 -201.70 -13.31
C GLY A 79 -82.66 -200.64 -12.24
N HIS A 80 -82.53 -201.07 -10.98
CA HIS A 80 -82.31 -200.19 -9.84
C HIS A 80 -80.95 -199.45 -9.94
N THR A 81 -79.85 -200.11 -10.31
CA THR A 81 -78.55 -199.42 -10.48
C THR A 81 -78.55 -198.43 -11.64
N THR A 82 -79.20 -198.77 -12.76
CA THR A 82 -79.33 -197.85 -13.91
C THR A 82 -80.21 -196.64 -13.55
N GLN A 83 -81.29 -196.86 -12.79
CA GLN A 83 -82.13 -195.78 -12.27
C GLN A 83 -81.40 -194.93 -11.23
N ILE A 84 -80.62 -195.53 -10.32
CA ILE A 84 -79.75 -194.81 -9.37
C ILE A 84 -78.76 -193.93 -10.13
N LEU A 85 -78.04 -194.46 -11.13
CA LEU A 85 -77.11 -193.68 -11.95
C LEU A 85 -77.80 -192.54 -12.70
N SER A 86 -78.99 -192.78 -13.27
CA SER A 86 -79.78 -191.74 -13.92
C SER A 86 -80.23 -190.65 -12.93
N THR A 87 -80.68 -191.01 -11.72
CA THR A 87 -81.02 -190.04 -10.67
C THR A 87 -79.79 -189.32 -10.12
N ALA A 88 -78.63 -189.98 -10.05
CA ALA A 88 -77.38 -189.38 -9.59
C ALA A 88 -76.80 -188.42 -10.63
N GLU A 89 -76.90 -188.72 -11.93
CA GLU A 89 -76.58 -187.76 -13.00
C GLU A 89 -77.56 -186.58 -13.01
N ALA A 90 -78.86 -186.82 -12.84
CA ALA A 90 -79.86 -185.76 -12.77
C ALA A 90 -79.61 -184.85 -11.54
N GLN A 91 -79.37 -185.43 -10.37
CA GLN A 91 -79.00 -184.70 -9.15
C GLN A 91 -77.65 -183.99 -9.27
N ALA A 92 -76.65 -184.59 -9.92
CA ALA A 92 -75.37 -183.94 -10.16
C ALA A 92 -75.54 -182.71 -11.07
N ARG A 93 -76.33 -182.82 -12.15
CA ARG A 93 -76.68 -181.69 -13.03
C ARG A 93 -77.48 -180.62 -12.28
N GLU A 94 -78.49 -181.02 -11.50
CA GLU A 94 -79.27 -180.10 -10.66
C GLU A 94 -78.39 -179.39 -9.61
N ILE A 95 -77.41 -180.08 -9.03
CA ILE A 95 -76.44 -179.50 -8.10
C ILE A 95 -75.49 -178.55 -8.85
N THR A 96 -75.01 -178.88 -10.06
CA THR A 96 -74.17 -177.95 -10.84
C THR A 96 -74.96 -176.74 -11.33
N ASP A 97 -76.21 -176.89 -11.74
CA ASP A 97 -77.05 -175.79 -12.22
C ASP A 97 -77.47 -174.88 -11.05
N ARG A 98 -77.76 -175.47 -9.88
CA ARG A 98 -77.96 -174.73 -8.62
C ARG A 98 -76.68 -174.00 -8.21
N ALA A 99 -75.52 -174.65 -8.22
CA ALA A 99 -74.24 -174.03 -7.88
C ALA A 99 -73.83 -172.94 -8.88
N ASN A 100 -74.09 -173.12 -10.18
CA ASN A 100 -73.85 -172.12 -11.22
C ASN A 100 -74.76 -170.91 -11.03
N SER A 101 -76.06 -171.10 -10.82
CA SER A 101 -76.99 -169.98 -10.57
C SER A 101 -76.71 -169.26 -9.25
N GLN A 102 -76.28 -169.98 -8.20
CA GLN A 102 -75.80 -169.37 -6.96
C GLN A 102 -74.47 -168.61 -7.15
N ALA A 103 -73.56 -169.11 -7.98
CA ALA A 103 -72.32 -168.40 -8.33
C ALA A 103 -72.59 -167.15 -9.18
N GLU A 104 -73.54 -167.21 -10.12
CA GLU A 104 -73.98 -166.04 -10.91
C GLU A 104 -74.68 -164.99 -10.03
N GLN A 105 -75.52 -165.42 -9.09
CA GLN A 105 -76.13 -164.55 -8.07
C GLN A 105 -75.05 -163.89 -7.20
N LEU A 106 -74.15 -164.67 -6.61
CA LEU A 106 -73.05 -164.15 -5.78
C LEU A 106 -72.12 -163.22 -6.57
N LEU A 107 -71.86 -163.49 -7.84
CA LEU A 107 -71.09 -162.60 -8.73
C LEU A 107 -71.87 -161.32 -9.09
N ALA A 108 -73.19 -161.38 -9.22
CA ALA A 108 -74.04 -160.20 -9.43
C ALA A 108 -74.09 -159.32 -8.17
N GLU A 109 -74.29 -159.93 -6.99
CA GLU A 109 -74.24 -159.27 -5.69
C GLU A 109 -72.88 -158.63 -5.41
N ALA A 110 -71.78 -159.37 -5.62
CA ALA A 110 -70.42 -158.85 -5.45
C ALA A 110 -70.11 -157.71 -6.44
N ARG A 111 -70.62 -157.77 -7.68
CA ARG A 111 -70.53 -156.66 -8.65
C ARG A 111 -71.37 -155.46 -8.23
N HIS A 112 -72.54 -155.66 -7.64
CA HIS A 112 -73.39 -154.59 -7.11
C HIS A 112 -72.68 -153.88 -5.94
N GLN A 113 -72.23 -154.64 -4.94
CA GLN A 113 -71.48 -154.12 -3.79
C GLN A 113 -70.19 -153.41 -4.21
N ALA A 114 -69.46 -153.94 -5.21
CA ALA A 114 -68.29 -153.29 -5.78
C ALA A 114 -68.62 -152.00 -6.57
N ALA A 115 -69.81 -151.91 -7.17
CA ALA A 115 -70.29 -150.69 -7.83
C ALA A 115 -70.75 -149.64 -6.80
N GLU A 116 -71.47 -150.05 -5.75
CA GLU A 116 -71.92 -149.17 -4.66
C GLU A 116 -70.75 -148.61 -3.85
N THR A 117 -69.82 -149.46 -3.42
CA THR A 117 -68.61 -149.01 -2.69
C THR A 117 -67.73 -148.12 -3.54
N ARG A 118 -67.62 -148.38 -4.85
CA ARG A 118 -66.95 -147.48 -5.80
C ARG A 118 -67.70 -146.16 -5.96
N HIS A 119 -69.03 -146.17 -6.05
CA HIS A 119 -69.83 -144.95 -6.17
C HIS A 119 -69.71 -144.08 -4.92
N ALA A 120 -69.86 -144.68 -3.73
CA ALA A 120 -69.64 -144.01 -2.44
C ALA A 120 -68.22 -143.41 -2.36
N ALA A 121 -67.18 -144.19 -2.63
CA ALA A 121 -65.80 -143.68 -2.62
C ALA A 121 -65.53 -142.60 -3.69
N GLN A 122 -66.30 -142.56 -4.79
CA GLN A 122 -66.24 -141.48 -5.79
C GLN A 122 -66.98 -140.22 -5.34
N GLN A 123 -68.08 -140.36 -4.58
CA GLN A 123 -68.76 -139.24 -3.92
C GLN A 123 -67.91 -138.66 -2.80
N ASP A 124 -67.45 -139.49 -1.86
CA ASP A 124 -66.55 -139.10 -0.76
C ASP A 124 -65.30 -138.36 -1.26
N ALA A 125 -64.74 -138.81 -2.38
CA ALA A 125 -63.58 -138.16 -3.01
C ALA A 125 -63.90 -136.79 -3.62
N GLU A 126 -65.09 -136.59 -4.22
CA GLU A 126 -65.49 -135.30 -4.78
C GLU A 126 -65.99 -134.33 -3.71
N ASP A 127 -66.66 -134.82 -2.66
CA ASP A 127 -67.04 -134.04 -1.48
C ASP A 127 -65.79 -133.59 -0.69
N LEU A 128 -64.79 -134.45 -0.55
CA LEU A 128 -63.48 -134.08 -0.02
C LEU A 128 -62.75 -133.09 -0.95
N ARG A 129 -62.80 -133.27 -2.27
CA ARG A 129 -62.15 -132.38 -3.25
C ARG A 129 -62.79 -131.00 -3.27
N THR A 130 -64.11 -130.91 -3.20
CA THR A 130 -64.83 -129.62 -3.13
C THR A 130 -64.60 -128.93 -1.79
N THR A 131 -64.68 -129.65 -0.67
CA THR A 131 -64.38 -129.10 0.67
C THR A 131 -62.95 -128.58 0.75
N THR A 132 -61.94 -129.37 0.34
CA THR A 132 -60.53 -128.94 0.38
C THR A 132 -60.21 -127.81 -0.59
N LEU A 133 -60.90 -127.70 -1.72
CA LEU A 133 -60.81 -126.53 -2.60
C LEU A 133 -61.39 -125.28 -1.93
N VAL A 134 -62.57 -125.38 -1.29
CA VAL A 134 -63.19 -124.28 -0.55
C VAL A 134 -62.30 -123.80 0.60
N ASP A 135 -61.78 -124.74 1.41
CA ASP A 135 -60.84 -124.42 2.50
C ASP A 135 -59.56 -123.77 1.98
N ALA A 136 -59.00 -124.25 0.86
CA ALA A 136 -57.82 -123.66 0.24
C ALA A 136 -58.09 -122.24 -0.29
N THR A 137 -59.26 -121.98 -0.88
CA THR A 137 -59.65 -120.61 -1.29
C THR A 137 -59.88 -119.71 -0.10
N ALA A 138 -60.59 -120.16 0.94
CA ALA A 138 -60.85 -119.38 2.14
C ALA A 138 -59.58 -119.07 2.94
N LEU A 139 -58.61 -120.00 2.98
CA LEU A 139 -57.30 -119.78 3.56
C LEU A 139 -56.49 -118.77 2.74
N ARG A 140 -56.53 -118.86 1.41
CA ARG A 140 -55.87 -117.90 0.50
C ARG A 140 -56.43 -116.49 0.67
N GLU A 141 -57.75 -116.33 0.64
CA GLU A 141 -58.42 -115.03 0.81
C GLU A 141 -58.07 -114.39 2.16
N ARG A 142 -57.98 -115.20 3.24
CA ARG A 142 -57.52 -114.72 4.55
C ARG A 142 -56.08 -114.22 4.52
N TRP A 143 -55.14 -114.98 3.94
CA TRP A 143 -53.74 -114.54 3.84
C TRP A 143 -53.55 -113.33 2.92
N GLU A 144 -54.32 -113.23 1.84
CA GLU A 144 -54.31 -112.04 0.96
C GLU A 144 -54.86 -110.80 1.69
N ALA A 145 -55.96 -110.95 2.44
CA ALA A 145 -56.51 -109.87 3.27
C ALA A 145 -55.59 -109.47 4.43
N GLU A 146 -54.97 -110.42 5.12
CA GLU A 146 -54.01 -110.15 6.20
C GLU A 146 -52.74 -109.46 5.66
N THR A 147 -52.20 -109.94 4.54
CA THR A 147 -51.04 -109.32 3.87
C THR A 147 -51.37 -107.90 3.43
N GLN A 148 -52.56 -107.67 2.85
CA GLN A 148 -53.01 -106.32 2.46
C GLN A 148 -53.16 -105.40 3.68
N ALA A 149 -53.76 -105.87 4.76
CA ALA A 149 -53.89 -105.09 6.00
C ALA A 149 -52.53 -104.76 6.63
N ILE A 150 -51.56 -105.68 6.60
CA ILE A 150 -50.18 -105.43 7.03
C ILE A 150 -49.49 -104.39 6.14
N LEU A 151 -49.67 -104.45 4.81
CA LEU A 151 -49.11 -103.47 3.87
C LEU A 151 -49.73 -102.08 4.03
N GLU A 152 -51.04 -101.98 4.20
CA GLU A 152 -51.74 -100.71 4.43
C GLU A 152 -51.34 -100.10 5.78
N ARG A 153 -51.29 -100.91 6.85
CA ARG A 153 -50.78 -100.49 8.15
C ARG A 153 -49.32 -100.02 8.08
N SER A 154 -48.45 -100.78 7.42
CA SER A 154 -47.02 -100.43 7.30
C SER A 154 -46.81 -99.14 6.50
N ARG A 155 -47.62 -98.90 5.45
CA ARG A 155 -47.64 -97.61 4.73
C ARG A 155 -48.11 -96.48 5.62
N ALA A 156 -49.20 -96.63 6.36
CA ALA A 156 -49.70 -95.60 7.27
C ALA A 156 -48.69 -95.28 8.39
N GLU A 157 -48.02 -96.29 8.96
CA GLU A 157 -46.94 -96.10 9.94
C GLU A 157 -45.71 -95.38 9.35
N ALA A 158 -45.33 -95.71 8.10
CA ALA A 158 -44.24 -95.04 7.39
C ALA A 158 -44.58 -93.59 7.00
N GLU A 159 -45.78 -93.32 6.50
CA GLU A 159 -46.27 -91.98 6.20
C GLU A 159 -46.37 -91.12 7.46
N ALA A 160 -46.86 -91.69 8.57
CA ALA A 160 -46.87 -91.02 9.87
C ALA A 160 -45.45 -90.68 10.35
N MET A 161 -44.49 -91.59 10.19
CA MET A 161 -43.07 -91.33 10.52
C MET A 161 -42.45 -90.23 9.65
N VAL A 162 -42.69 -90.25 8.34
CA VAL A 162 -42.20 -89.20 7.41
C VAL A 162 -42.81 -87.84 7.75
N ASN A 163 -44.11 -87.78 8.01
CA ASN A 163 -44.80 -86.55 8.40
C ASN A 163 -44.29 -86.01 9.75
N ALA A 164 -44.07 -86.86 10.74
CA ALA A 164 -43.49 -86.48 12.03
C ALA A 164 -42.04 -85.99 11.88
N ALA A 165 -41.23 -86.65 11.05
CA ALA A 165 -39.86 -86.23 10.76
C ALA A 165 -39.80 -84.88 10.02
N ALA A 166 -40.72 -84.63 9.07
CA ALA A 166 -40.84 -83.34 8.39
C ALA A 166 -41.24 -82.23 9.36
N GLN A 167 -42.27 -82.44 10.18
CA GLN A 167 -42.71 -81.48 11.20
C GLN A 167 -41.59 -81.18 12.21
N HIS A 168 -40.83 -82.19 12.64
CA HIS A 168 -39.69 -81.98 13.52
C HIS A 168 -38.55 -81.20 12.84
N ALA A 169 -38.23 -81.52 11.58
CA ALA A 169 -37.21 -80.80 10.82
C ALA A 169 -37.59 -79.32 10.61
N ASP A 170 -38.84 -79.01 10.33
CA ASP A 170 -39.32 -77.64 10.16
C ASP A 170 -39.41 -76.87 11.49
N ALA A 171 -39.76 -77.55 12.59
CA ALA A 171 -39.67 -76.98 13.93
C ALA A 171 -38.23 -76.64 14.33
N VAL A 172 -37.26 -77.52 14.02
CA VAL A 172 -35.83 -77.28 14.29
C VAL A 172 -35.28 -76.14 13.41
N LYS A 173 -35.68 -76.05 12.13
CA LYS A 173 -35.36 -74.88 11.28
C LYS A 173 -35.91 -73.60 11.89
N GLY A 174 -37.20 -73.55 12.23
CA GLY A 174 -37.83 -72.36 12.82
C GLY A 174 -37.18 -71.93 14.14
N GLN A 175 -36.74 -72.88 14.98
CA GLN A 175 -35.95 -72.59 16.18
C GLN A 175 -34.55 -72.04 15.85
N ALA A 176 -33.87 -72.60 14.85
CA ALA A 176 -32.56 -72.12 14.40
C ALA A 176 -32.63 -70.71 13.77
N ASP A 177 -33.65 -70.44 12.95
CA ASP A 177 -33.89 -69.14 12.33
C ASP A 177 -34.24 -68.07 13.37
N ALA A 178 -35.11 -68.40 14.34
CA ALA A 178 -35.44 -67.52 15.46
C ALA A 178 -34.22 -67.24 16.36
N HIS A 179 -33.40 -68.25 16.63
CA HIS A 179 -32.15 -68.06 17.38
C HIS A 179 -31.14 -67.20 16.60
N ALA A 180 -30.99 -67.43 15.29
CA ALA A 180 -30.13 -66.63 14.43
C ALA A 180 -30.59 -65.16 14.36
N GLU A 181 -31.90 -64.90 14.33
CA GLU A 181 -32.44 -63.54 14.38
C GLU A 181 -32.26 -62.88 15.76
N MET A 182 -32.42 -63.62 16.85
CA MET A 182 -32.11 -63.13 18.20
C MET A 182 -30.61 -62.77 18.35
N VAL A 183 -29.71 -63.56 17.77
CA VAL A 183 -28.27 -63.28 17.75
C VAL A 183 -27.95 -62.08 16.86
N ARG A 184 -28.56 -61.97 15.67
CA ARG A 184 -28.39 -60.81 14.77
C ARG A 184 -28.85 -59.50 15.41
N THR A 185 -30.05 -59.51 16.02
CA THR A 185 -30.63 -58.32 16.67
C THR A 185 -29.89 -57.93 17.94
N GLY A 186 -29.43 -58.91 18.75
CA GLY A 186 -28.54 -58.66 19.88
C GLY A 186 -27.22 -58.00 19.45
N ALA A 187 -26.55 -58.57 18.44
CA ALA A 187 -25.29 -58.04 17.93
C ALA A 187 -25.41 -56.65 17.28
N ASP A 188 -26.54 -56.34 16.63
CA ASP A 188 -26.82 -54.99 16.11
C ASP A 188 -27.04 -53.98 17.25
N VAL A 189 -27.74 -54.36 18.32
CA VAL A 189 -27.88 -53.50 19.52
C VAL A 189 -26.52 -53.27 20.20
N GLU A 190 -25.71 -54.32 20.39
CA GLU A 190 -24.35 -54.21 20.95
C GLU A 190 -23.41 -53.38 20.07
N ALA A 191 -23.46 -53.53 18.74
CA ALA A 191 -22.70 -52.69 17.83
C ALA A 191 -23.11 -51.21 17.92
N ARG A 192 -24.40 -50.93 18.05
CA ARG A 192 -24.92 -49.56 18.23
C ARG A 192 -24.51 -48.94 19.56
N THR A 193 -24.50 -49.68 20.67
CA THR A 193 -24.03 -49.15 21.96
C THR A 193 -22.52 -48.88 21.93
N ILE A 194 -21.72 -49.80 21.38
CA ILE A 194 -20.27 -49.60 21.21
C ILE A 194 -19.98 -48.36 20.35
N LEU A 195 -20.70 -48.14 19.25
CA LEU A 195 -20.55 -46.95 18.41
C LEU A 195 -20.96 -45.66 19.14
N ALA A 196 -22.07 -45.68 19.89
CA ALA A 196 -22.54 -44.52 20.65
C ALA A 196 -21.62 -44.16 21.82
N ASP A 197 -21.03 -45.15 22.49
CA ASP A 197 -20.05 -44.94 23.55
C ASP A 197 -18.71 -44.45 23.00
N ALA A 198 -18.28 -44.96 21.84
CA ALA A 198 -17.08 -44.50 21.14
C ALA A 198 -17.20 -43.05 20.65
N ASP A 199 -18.35 -42.63 20.10
CA ASP A 199 -18.56 -41.24 19.66
C ASP A 199 -18.68 -40.27 20.85
N ARG A 200 -19.27 -40.70 21.97
CA ARG A 200 -19.28 -39.94 23.21
C ARG A 200 -17.86 -39.72 23.75
N ALA A 201 -17.07 -40.79 23.89
CA ALA A 201 -15.69 -40.70 24.34
C ALA A 201 -14.81 -39.88 23.37
N ALA A 202 -15.05 -39.97 22.06
CA ALA A 202 -14.37 -39.15 21.06
C ALA A 202 -14.75 -37.66 21.18
N THR A 203 -15.98 -37.34 21.59
CA THR A 203 -16.44 -35.98 21.82
C THR A 203 -15.89 -35.42 23.13
N GLU A 204 -15.97 -36.17 24.23
CA GLU A 204 -15.37 -35.81 25.53
C GLU A 204 -13.86 -35.55 25.40
N LEU A 205 -13.14 -36.38 24.63
CA LEU A 205 -11.71 -36.20 24.36
C LEU A 205 -11.42 -34.96 23.51
N ARG A 206 -12.25 -34.66 22.50
CA ARG A 206 -12.14 -33.41 21.70
C ARG A 206 -12.37 -32.20 22.59
N ASP A 207 -13.41 -32.21 23.41
CA ASP A 207 -13.76 -31.09 24.28
C ASP A 207 -12.66 -30.84 25.32
N SER A 208 -12.14 -31.88 25.99
CA SER A 208 -10.97 -31.77 26.87
C SER A 208 -9.78 -31.15 26.14
N ALA A 209 -9.40 -31.70 24.98
CA ALA A 209 -8.29 -31.18 24.18
C ALA A 209 -8.50 -29.72 23.72
N THR A 210 -9.73 -29.29 23.42
CA THR A 210 -9.99 -27.87 23.08
C THR A 210 -9.88 -26.95 24.30
N THR A 211 -10.31 -27.39 25.49
CA THR A 211 -10.18 -26.59 26.72
C THR A 211 -8.72 -26.51 27.19
N GLU A 212 -7.95 -27.60 27.10
CA GLU A 212 -6.50 -27.62 27.33
C GLU A 212 -5.76 -26.72 26.32
N ALA A 213 -6.12 -26.79 25.04
CA ALA A 213 -5.58 -25.91 24.00
C ALA A 213 -6.01 -24.44 24.18
N ALA A 214 -7.12 -24.14 24.85
CA ALA A 214 -7.52 -22.78 25.20
C ALA A 214 -6.74 -22.27 26.42
N ALA A 215 -6.63 -23.08 27.48
CA ALA A 215 -5.89 -22.74 28.70
C ALA A 215 -4.40 -22.50 28.43
N THR A 216 -3.76 -23.37 27.64
CA THR A 216 -2.35 -23.22 27.23
C THR A 216 -2.11 -21.97 26.37
N ARG A 217 -3.06 -21.60 25.50
CA ARG A 217 -3.01 -20.30 24.77
C ARG A 217 -3.15 -19.10 25.69
N SER A 218 -4.11 -19.11 26.63
CA SER A 218 -4.26 -18.02 27.60
C SER A 218 -2.99 -17.83 28.42
N ALA A 219 -2.43 -18.91 28.97
CA ALA A 219 -1.17 -18.87 29.73
C ALA A 219 0.00 -18.33 28.89
N ALA A 220 0.12 -18.75 27.63
CA ALA A 220 1.14 -18.24 26.72
C ALA A 220 0.93 -16.77 26.33
N GLU A 221 -0.33 -16.30 26.19
CA GLU A 221 -0.64 -14.89 25.97
C GLU A 221 -0.33 -14.03 27.20
N ASP A 222 -0.61 -14.53 28.40
CA ASP A 222 -0.35 -13.83 29.66
C ASP A 222 1.15 -13.75 29.98
N ASP A 223 1.91 -14.83 29.76
CA ASP A 223 3.38 -14.78 29.81
C ASP A 223 3.95 -13.86 28.72
N ALA A 224 3.40 -13.87 27.52
CA ALA A 224 3.81 -12.94 26.46
C ALA A 224 3.46 -11.48 26.79
N ARG A 225 2.39 -11.19 27.56
CA ARG A 225 2.10 -9.85 28.12
C ARG A 225 3.16 -9.50 29.16
N ARG A 226 3.34 -10.33 30.19
CA ARG A 226 4.32 -10.15 31.27
C ARG A 226 5.74 -9.88 30.74
N ILE A 227 6.21 -10.65 29.76
CA ILE A 227 7.53 -10.47 29.13
C ILE A 227 7.62 -9.13 28.39
N ARG A 228 6.54 -8.69 27.70
CA ARG A 228 6.51 -7.37 27.04
C ARG A 228 6.51 -6.23 28.06
N ASP A 229 5.77 -6.34 29.15
CA ASP A 229 5.71 -5.32 30.19
C ASP A 229 7.04 -5.21 30.95
N GLU A 230 7.64 -6.35 31.31
CA GLU A 230 9.01 -6.41 31.85
C GLU A 230 10.05 -5.80 30.90
N ALA A 231 9.96 -6.07 29.60
CA ALA A 231 10.89 -5.51 28.61
C ALA A 231 10.68 -4.01 28.39
N ALA A 232 9.43 -3.54 28.38
CA ALA A 232 9.08 -2.12 28.28
C ALA A 232 9.59 -1.34 29.49
N GLU A 233 9.49 -1.90 30.70
CA GLU A 233 9.99 -1.25 31.92
C GLU A 233 11.53 -1.24 31.98
N LYS A 234 12.19 -2.35 31.61
CA LYS A 234 13.66 -2.39 31.46
C LYS A 234 14.16 -1.38 30.42
N ALA A 235 13.43 -1.19 29.32
CA ALA A 235 13.72 -0.18 28.31
C ALA A 235 13.50 1.26 28.81
N ARG A 236 12.42 1.52 29.56
CA ARG A 236 12.16 2.83 30.22
C ARG A 236 13.29 3.20 31.17
N LEU A 237 13.65 2.30 32.09
CA LEU A 237 14.74 2.51 33.05
C LEU A 237 16.09 2.76 32.37
N THR A 238 16.36 2.07 31.25
CA THR A 238 17.57 2.28 30.45
C THR A 238 17.55 3.65 29.75
N LEU A 239 16.41 4.08 29.21
CA LEU A 239 16.24 5.41 28.61
C LEU A 239 16.30 6.54 29.65
N GLU A 240 15.82 6.31 30.87
CA GLU A 240 15.91 7.25 31.98
C GLU A 240 17.35 7.40 32.47
N GLY A 241 18.04 6.29 32.75
CA GLY A 241 19.47 6.30 33.09
C GLY A 241 20.34 6.95 32.01
N ALA A 242 20.06 6.70 30.73
CA ALA A 242 20.76 7.36 29.62
C ALA A 242 20.45 8.87 29.52
N ARG A 243 19.22 9.31 29.86
CA ARG A 243 18.86 10.73 29.94
C ARG A 243 19.55 11.43 31.10
N ASP A 244 19.68 10.78 32.25
CA ASP A 244 20.37 11.36 33.40
C ASP A 244 21.90 11.39 33.21
N GLN A 245 22.47 10.39 32.56
CA GLN A 245 23.86 10.43 32.07
C GLN A 245 24.07 11.57 31.05
N ALA A 246 23.12 11.80 30.13
CA ALA A 246 23.20 12.93 29.21
C ALA A 246 23.06 14.29 29.93
N ARG A 247 22.20 14.39 30.95
CA ARG A 247 22.05 15.59 31.80
C ARG A 247 23.32 15.91 32.57
N THR A 248 23.95 14.92 33.21
CA THR A 248 25.20 15.14 33.96
C THR A 248 26.35 15.50 33.01
N LEU A 249 26.49 14.84 31.87
CA LEU A 249 27.49 15.20 30.85
C LEU A 249 27.29 16.62 30.29
N LEU A 250 26.05 17.08 30.12
CA LEU A 250 25.75 18.45 29.71
C LEU A 250 26.09 19.47 30.82
N ALA A 251 25.73 19.19 32.07
CA ALA A 251 26.09 20.06 33.21
C ALA A 251 27.62 20.16 33.40
N ASP A 252 28.33 19.02 33.29
CA ASP A 252 29.79 18.97 33.30
C ASP A 252 30.40 19.79 32.14
N ALA A 253 29.81 19.74 30.95
CA ALA A 253 30.27 20.51 29.80
C ALA A 253 29.99 22.02 29.95
N GLU A 254 28.82 22.40 30.49
CA GLU A 254 28.50 23.78 30.83
C GLU A 254 29.48 24.35 31.86
N ASP A 255 29.76 23.63 32.95
CA ASP A 255 30.67 24.11 33.99
C ASP A 255 32.14 24.17 33.53
N ARG A 256 32.58 23.24 32.69
CA ARG A 256 33.90 23.33 32.01
C ARG A 256 33.95 24.55 31.07
N SER A 257 32.87 24.82 30.33
CA SER A 257 32.76 25.98 29.45
C SER A 257 32.75 27.31 30.23
N ARG A 258 32.03 27.36 31.37
CA ARG A 258 32.06 28.51 32.29
C ARG A 258 33.46 28.80 32.80
N ARG A 259 34.18 27.77 33.29
CA ARG A 259 35.56 27.91 33.78
C ARG A 259 36.51 28.39 32.68
N LEU A 260 36.46 27.81 31.49
CA LEU A 260 37.27 28.26 30.34
C LEU A 260 36.97 29.71 29.94
N LEU A 261 35.71 30.17 30.05
CA LEU A 261 35.34 31.57 29.82
C LEU A 261 35.79 32.51 30.95
N GLU A 262 35.85 32.04 32.19
CA GLU A 262 36.37 32.79 33.34
C GLU A 262 37.91 32.90 33.29
N GLU A 263 38.59 31.80 32.95
CA GLU A 263 40.03 31.72 32.69
C GLU A 263 40.42 32.65 31.54
N ALA A 264 39.78 32.54 30.37
CA ALA A 264 40.04 33.41 29.23
C ALA A 264 39.73 34.90 29.51
N ARG A 265 38.74 35.21 30.37
CA ARG A 265 38.49 36.58 30.84
C ARG A 265 39.58 37.07 31.79
N ALA A 266 40.08 36.23 32.68
CA ALA A 266 41.18 36.58 33.57
C ALA A 266 42.50 36.80 32.82
N GLU A 267 42.78 35.98 31.80
CA GLU A 267 43.91 36.18 30.88
C GLU A 267 43.76 37.45 30.05
N ALA A 268 42.58 37.71 29.47
CA ALA A 268 42.32 38.94 28.73
C ALA A 268 42.43 40.20 29.62
N ALA A 269 41.96 40.12 30.87
CA ALA A 269 42.11 41.21 31.85
C ALA A 269 43.57 41.45 32.23
N ARG A 270 44.37 40.38 32.44
CA ARG A 270 45.83 40.49 32.66
C ARG A 270 46.55 41.11 31.47
N LEU A 271 46.24 40.68 30.25
CA LEU A 271 46.85 41.24 29.04
C LEU A 271 46.45 42.71 28.84
N GLN A 272 45.22 43.10 29.22
CA GLN A 272 44.80 44.51 29.25
C GLN A 272 45.54 45.31 30.34
N GLU A 273 45.75 44.75 31.53
CA GLU A 273 46.53 45.39 32.60
C GLU A 273 48.00 45.57 32.17
N GLU A 274 48.64 44.52 31.67
CA GLU A 274 50.01 44.50 31.15
C GLU A 274 50.20 45.52 30.01
N THR A 275 49.39 45.45 28.95
CA THR A 275 49.46 46.42 27.84
C THR A 275 49.09 47.84 28.27
N SER A 276 48.27 48.03 29.32
CA SER A 276 48.02 49.36 29.89
C SER A 276 49.22 49.90 30.67
N ALA A 277 49.97 49.03 31.35
CA ALA A 277 51.21 49.37 32.04
C ALA A 277 52.35 49.67 31.06
N GLU A 278 52.50 48.88 29.99
CA GLU A 278 53.40 49.17 28.88
C GLU A 278 53.03 50.50 28.18
N ALA A 279 51.75 50.74 27.94
CA ALA A 279 51.28 52.02 27.40
C ALA A 279 51.51 53.18 28.38
N ALA A 280 51.53 52.95 29.70
CA ALA A 280 51.84 53.97 30.69
C ALA A 280 53.35 54.28 30.74
N THR A 281 54.22 53.26 30.75
CA THR A 281 55.68 53.46 30.74
C THR A 281 56.15 54.06 29.42
N LEU A 282 55.57 53.67 28.28
CA LEU A 282 55.83 54.30 26.98
C LEU A 282 55.34 55.76 26.92
N ARG A 283 54.19 56.08 27.55
CA ARG A 283 53.75 57.48 27.68
C ARG A 283 54.69 58.28 28.58
N GLU A 284 55.24 57.67 29.63
CA GLU A 284 56.20 58.34 30.52
C GLU A 284 57.55 58.56 29.83
N SER A 285 58.09 57.57 29.09
CA SER A 285 59.33 57.75 28.33
C SER A 285 59.18 58.81 27.23
N VAL A 286 58.10 58.76 26.45
CA VAL A 286 57.79 59.77 25.43
C VAL A 286 57.53 61.16 26.06
N ALA A 287 56.93 61.23 27.25
CA ALA A 287 56.78 62.49 27.98
C ALA A 287 58.13 63.03 28.52
N LEU A 288 59.07 62.15 28.88
CA LEU A 288 60.41 62.52 29.30
C LEU A 288 61.26 62.97 28.11
N GLU A 289 61.21 62.27 26.98
CA GLU A 289 61.82 62.67 25.70
C GLU A 289 61.25 64.01 25.21
N ALA A 290 59.92 64.18 25.23
CA ALA A 290 59.30 65.46 24.88
C ALA A 290 59.70 66.60 25.82
N ARG A 291 60.04 66.32 27.09
CA ARG A 291 60.62 67.30 28.02
C ARG A 291 62.09 67.61 27.68
N THR A 292 62.91 66.61 27.36
CA THR A 292 64.32 66.84 26.97
C THR A 292 64.42 67.58 25.64
N THR A 293 63.65 67.21 24.62
CA THR A 293 63.64 67.92 23.33
C THR A 293 63.10 69.35 23.47
N ARG A 294 62.03 69.58 24.26
CA ARG A 294 61.58 70.97 24.55
C ARG A 294 62.63 71.79 25.28
N ARG A 295 63.43 71.17 26.15
CA ARG A 295 64.55 71.84 26.81
C ARG A 295 65.66 72.17 25.82
N GLN A 296 66.11 71.21 25.01
CA GLN A 296 67.10 71.41 23.95
C GLN A 296 66.68 72.54 23.00
N VAL A 297 65.42 72.55 22.52
CA VAL A 297 64.89 73.62 21.67
C VAL A 297 64.81 74.97 22.40
N SER A 298 64.61 75.01 23.72
CA SER A 298 64.71 76.26 24.49
C SER A 298 66.15 76.73 24.63
N ASP A 299 67.08 75.82 24.92
CA ASP A 299 68.51 76.11 25.06
C ASP A 299 69.11 76.58 23.71
N GLU A 300 68.70 75.97 22.60
CA GLU A 300 69.02 76.38 21.21
C GLU A 300 68.37 77.73 20.82
N ARG A 301 67.11 77.96 21.19
CA ARG A 301 66.43 79.27 21.02
C ARG A 301 67.19 80.35 21.78
N ASP A 302 67.59 80.09 23.01
CA ASP A 302 68.24 81.10 23.85
C ASP A 302 69.69 81.35 23.42
N ALA A 303 70.38 80.34 22.88
CA ALA A 303 71.66 80.49 22.19
C ALA A 303 71.55 81.28 20.88
N THR A 304 70.55 81.01 20.04
CA THR A 304 70.32 81.78 18.79
C THR A 304 69.86 83.20 19.07
N LEU A 305 69.06 83.44 20.12
CA LEU A 305 68.75 84.79 20.62
C LEU A 305 69.98 85.52 21.19
N ALA A 306 70.95 84.80 21.76
CA ALA A 306 72.22 85.39 22.18
C ALA A 306 73.07 85.82 20.96
N LEU A 307 73.21 84.96 19.95
CA LEU A 307 73.88 85.30 18.69
C LEU A 307 73.21 86.47 17.96
N LEU A 308 71.87 86.52 17.92
CA LEU A 308 71.12 87.64 17.35
C LEU A 308 71.32 88.95 18.13
N ARG A 309 71.50 88.91 19.45
CA ARG A 309 71.82 90.10 20.26
C ARG A 309 73.23 90.60 19.97
N ASP A 310 74.20 89.70 19.87
CA ASP A 310 75.59 90.03 19.53
C ASP A 310 75.69 90.65 18.13
N GLU A 311 74.98 90.06 17.14
CA GLU A 311 74.88 90.62 15.80
C GLU A 311 74.18 91.98 15.77
N VAL A 312 73.12 92.20 16.58
CA VAL A 312 72.47 93.52 16.70
C VAL A 312 73.41 94.57 17.32
N VAL A 313 74.27 94.20 18.27
CA VAL A 313 75.33 95.09 18.79
C VAL A 313 76.35 95.39 17.69
N ARG A 314 76.84 94.37 16.98
CA ARG A 314 77.81 94.51 15.88
C ARG A 314 77.28 95.39 14.74
N VAL A 315 76.05 95.17 14.29
CA VAL A 315 75.39 96.01 13.27
C VAL A 315 75.22 97.44 13.78
N ARG A 316 74.90 97.64 15.06
CA ARG A 316 74.80 98.98 15.65
C ARG A 316 76.14 99.72 15.62
N GLU A 317 77.23 99.07 16.01
CA GLU A 317 78.59 99.62 15.94
C GLU A 317 79.02 99.92 14.48
N GLN A 318 78.66 99.05 13.54
CA GLN A 318 78.86 99.27 12.10
C GLN A 318 78.05 100.47 11.59
N THR A 319 76.78 100.63 11.98
CA THR A 319 75.99 101.82 11.60
C THR A 319 76.52 103.10 12.24
N GLN A 320 77.05 103.05 13.47
CA GLN A 320 77.63 104.24 14.10
C GLN A 320 78.92 104.67 13.40
N THR A 321 79.84 103.74 13.13
CA THR A 321 81.08 104.04 12.40
C THR A 321 80.82 104.52 10.97
N LEU A 322 79.81 103.97 10.28
CA LEU A 322 79.35 104.49 8.99
C LEU A 322 78.73 105.90 9.09
N LEU A 323 78.08 106.24 10.20
CA LEU A 323 77.54 107.59 10.43
C LEU A 323 78.67 108.61 10.63
N GLU A 324 79.67 108.26 11.44
CA GLU A 324 80.86 109.07 11.72
C GLU A 324 81.70 109.30 10.45
N ASP A 325 81.88 108.25 9.63
CA ASP A 325 82.59 108.35 8.35
C ASP A 325 81.78 109.14 7.29
N ALA A 326 80.45 109.11 7.35
CA ALA A 326 79.59 109.95 6.51
C ALA A 326 79.63 111.44 6.90
N THR A 327 79.65 111.78 8.19
CA THR A 327 79.76 113.18 8.63
C THR A 327 81.12 113.79 8.25
N ALA A 328 82.23 113.05 8.44
CA ALA A 328 83.55 113.51 8.03
C ALA A 328 83.65 113.79 6.51
N ARG A 329 83.02 112.95 5.67
CA ARG A 329 82.94 113.18 4.22
C ARG A 329 82.09 114.41 3.86
N HIS A 330 81.05 114.70 4.63
CA HIS A 330 80.19 115.87 4.38
C HIS A 330 80.91 117.20 4.70
N GLU A 331 81.64 117.26 5.81
CA GLU A 331 82.47 118.43 6.16
C GLU A 331 83.57 118.68 5.12
N ALA A 332 84.23 117.62 4.63
CA ALA A 332 85.23 117.73 3.56
C ALA A 332 84.65 118.25 2.22
N LEU A 333 83.40 117.92 1.90
CA LEU A 333 82.71 118.44 0.71
C LEU A 333 82.30 119.92 0.87
N LEU A 334 81.89 120.35 2.05
CA LEU A 334 81.58 121.76 2.31
C LEU A 334 82.84 122.63 2.18
N ALA A 335 84.01 122.13 2.60
CA ALA A 335 85.28 122.84 2.45
C ALA A 335 85.71 123.04 0.98
N SER A 336 85.55 122.02 0.11
CA SER A 336 85.95 122.13 -1.29
C SER A 336 85.01 122.99 -2.14
N VAL A 337 83.70 122.98 -1.86
CA VAL A 337 82.73 123.87 -2.50
C VAL A 337 83.01 125.34 -2.19
N ALA A 338 83.47 125.65 -0.98
CA ALA A 338 83.89 127.01 -0.62
C ALA A 338 85.08 127.50 -1.47
N GLU A 339 86.11 126.66 -1.67
CA GLU A 339 87.31 127.05 -2.43
C GLU A 339 87.01 127.30 -3.92
N GLU A 340 86.19 126.46 -4.56
CA GLU A 340 85.78 126.66 -5.95
C GLU A 340 84.91 127.92 -6.14
N SER A 341 84.13 128.32 -5.13
CA SER A 341 83.31 129.53 -5.20
C SER A 341 84.15 130.82 -5.36
N GLU A 342 85.29 130.91 -4.66
CA GLU A 342 86.23 132.03 -4.83
C GLU A 342 86.88 132.04 -6.22
N ARG A 343 87.26 130.86 -6.74
CA ARG A 343 87.90 130.72 -8.07
C ARG A 343 86.96 131.23 -9.16
N ALA A 344 85.70 130.83 -9.14
CA ALA A 344 84.67 131.29 -10.07
C ALA A 344 84.39 132.81 -9.97
N GLN A 345 84.50 133.39 -8.77
CA GLN A 345 84.27 134.83 -8.58
C GLN A 345 85.39 135.69 -9.19
N ARG A 346 86.65 135.25 -9.11
CA ARG A 346 87.82 135.94 -9.71
C ARG A 346 87.78 135.91 -11.25
N LEU A 347 87.36 134.79 -11.85
CA LEU A 347 87.27 134.63 -13.31
C LEU A 347 86.25 135.62 -13.92
N ARG A 348 85.09 135.74 -13.27
CA ARG A 348 83.96 136.58 -13.69
C ARG A 348 84.28 138.09 -13.68
N THR A 349 85.15 138.55 -12.77
CA THR A 349 85.61 139.95 -12.78
C THR A 349 86.59 140.28 -13.91
N GLY A 350 87.34 139.29 -14.42
CA GLY A 350 88.23 139.49 -15.57
C GLY A 350 87.47 139.71 -16.87
N ALA A 351 86.54 138.80 -17.19
CA ALA A 351 85.78 138.82 -18.44
C ALA A 351 84.96 140.12 -18.65
N LEU A 352 84.45 140.73 -17.56
CA LEU A 352 83.72 142.00 -17.64
C LEU A 352 84.59 143.19 -18.05
N ALA A 353 85.90 143.17 -17.77
CA ALA A 353 86.83 144.24 -18.15
C ALA A 353 87.16 144.21 -19.65
N GLU A 354 87.36 143.02 -20.22
CA GLU A 354 87.67 142.84 -21.65
C GLU A 354 86.44 143.17 -22.55
N ALA A 355 85.23 142.85 -22.08
CA ALA A 355 83.98 143.13 -22.78
C ALA A 355 83.75 144.63 -23.02
N GLU A 356 83.90 145.48 -21.99
CA GLU A 356 83.77 146.93 -22.16
C GLU A 356 84.89 147.52 -23.03
N GLN A 357 86.10 146.96 -22.99
CA GLN A 357 87.21 147.41 -23.85
C GLN A 357 86.91 147.18 -25.34
N THR A 358 86.31 146.04 -25.67
CA THR A 358 85.90 145.68 -27.05
C THR A 358 84.77 146.59 -27.55
N LYS A 359 83.78 146.85 -26.69
CA LYS A 359 82.62 147.71 -26.96
C LYS A 359 83.00 149.17 -27.27
N VAL A 360 84.02 149.72 -26.61
CA VAL A 360 84.53 151.08 -26.89
C VAL A 360 85.22 151.17 -28.26
N LEU A 361 85.88 150.11 -28.73
CA LEU A 361 86.51 150.08 -30.05
C LEU A 361 85.47 150.03 -31.18
N ALA A 362 84.53 149.07 -31.11
CA ALA A 362 83.48 148.91 -32.13
C ALA A 362 82.61 150.17 -32.30
N SER A 363 82.32 150.88 -31.21
CA SER A 363 81.58 152.15 -31.23
C SER A 363 82.28 153.24 -32.06
N ARG A 364 83.63 153.27 -32.05
CA ARG A 364 84.41 154.25 -32.82
C ARG A 364 84.42 153.98 -34.32
N GLU A 365 84.51 152.72 -34.72
CA GLU A 365 84.48 152.32 -36.13
C GLU A 365 83.10 152.58 -36.76
N ALA A 366 82.03 152.28 -36.00
CA ALA A 366 80.65 152.62 -36.40
C ALA A 366 80.46 154.13 -36.63
N GLN A 367 81.04 154.99 -35.77
CA GLN A 367 80.97 156.44 -35.94
C GLN A 367 81.70 156.94 -37.20
N GLN A 368 82.80 156.30 -37.61
CA GLN A 368 83.51 156.66 -38.84
C GLN A 368 82.72 156.27 -40.09
N LEU A 369 82.08 155.09 -40.10
CA LEU A 369 81.19 154.65 -41.19
C LEU A 369 79.98 155.57 -41.37
N VAL A 370 79.32 155.97 -40.26
CA VAL A 370 78.19 156.92 -40.31
C VAL A 370 78.61 158.28 -40.89
N HIS A 371 79.80 158.79 -40.53
CA HIS A 371 80.30 160.07 -41.04
C HIS A 371 80.63 160.02 -42.55
N GLN A 372 81.09 158.88 -43.07
CA GLN A 372 81.27 158.71 -44.53
C GLN A 372 79.93 158.70 -45.26
N ALA A 373 78.96 157.91 -44.78
CA ALA A 373 77.61 157.86 -45.36
C ALA A 373 76.91 159.23 -45.36
N GLN A 374 77.11 160.03 -44.31
CA GLN A 374 76.60 161.41 -44.26
C GLN A 374 77.23 162.32 -45.33
N GLN A 375 78.55 162.24 -45.55
CA GLN A 375 79.21 163.02 -46.60
C GLN A 375 78.75 162.63 -48.01
N GLU A 376 78.52 161.34 -48.27
CA GLU A 376 77.97 160.88 -49.55
C GLU A 376 76.54 161.39 -49.77
N ALA A 377 75.70 161.29 -48.74
CA ALA A 377 74.33 161.81 -48.74
C ALA A 377 74.27 163.34 -48.96
N GLU A 378 75.17 164.11 -48.35
CA GLU A 378 75.25 165.57 -48.54
C GLU A 378 75.53 165.92 -50.02
N THR A 379 76.46 165.22 -50.69
CA THR A 379 76.72 165.45 -52.12
C THR A 379 75.57 164.96 -53.02
N ALA A 380 74.80 163.97 -52.59
CA ALA A 380 73.59 163.53 -53.29
C ALA A 380 72.47 164.59 -53.16
N HIS A 381 72.28 165.14 -51.97
CA HIS A 381 71.35 166.25 -51.71
C HIS A 381 71.71 167.49 -52.52
N GLN A 382 73.00 167.85 -52.62
CA GLN A 382 73.46 168.97 -53.46
C GLN A 382 73.16 168.72 -54.95
N LYS A 383 73.45 167.53 -55.48
CA LYS A 383 73.11 167.15 -56.88
C LYS A 383 71.60 167.16 -57.15
N VAL A 384 70.75 166.91 -56.16
CA VAL A 384 69.28 167.04 -56.27
C VAL A 384 68.85 168.51 -56.18
N ALA A 385 69.42 169.27 -55.25
CA ALA A 385 69.14 170.69 -55.06
C ALA A 385 69.51 171.51 -56.31
N ASP A 386 70.68 171.27 -56.92
CA ASP A 386 71.12 171.94 -58.14
C ASP A 386 70.15 171.69 -59.30
N ARG A 387 69.73 170.43 -59.52
CA ARG A 387 68.70 170.08 -60.52
C ARG A 387 67.35 170.75 -60.24
N TRP A 388 67.03 170.98 -58.96
CA TRP A 388 65.82 171.71 -58.55
C TRP A 388 65.95 173.21 -58.78
N GLN A 389 67.12 173.80 -58.56
CA GLN A 389 67.45 175.20 -58.87
C GLN A 389 67.53 175.45 -60.39
N GLU A 390 67.98 174.48 -61.18
CA GLU A 390 67.92 174.53 -62.65
C GLU A 390 66.46 174.51 -63.14
N ARG A 391 65.60 173.62 -62.60
CA ARG A 391 64.15 173.63 -62.88
C ARG A 391 63.49 174.95 -62.44
N GLN A 392 63.75 175.43 -61.23
CA GLN A 392 63.27 176.73 -60.75
C GLN A 392 63.73 177.87 -61.65
N SER A 393 65.00 177.93 -62.04
CA SER A 393 65.51 179.02 -62.86
C SER A 393 65.03 178.97 -64.31
N LYS A 394 64.61 177.81 -64.84
CA LYS A 394 63.84 177.72 -66.10
C LYS A 394 62.43 178.29 -65.91
N LEU A 395 61.65 177.70 -65.01
CA LEU A 395 60.27 178.11 -64.69
C LEU A 395 60.16 179.59 -64.29
N ARG A 396 61.19 180.14 -63.64
CA ARG A 396 61.23 181.54 -63.20
C ARG A 396 61.75 182.49 -64.27
N ARG A 397 62.57 182.05 -65.23
CA ARG A 397 62.84 182.81 -66.46
C ARG A 397 61.60 182.86 -67.36
N GLU A 398 60.83 181.78 -67.42
CA GLU A 398 59.49 181.76 -68.05
C GLU A 398 58.51 182.69 -67.31
N ALA A 399 58.51 182.68 -65.98
CA ALA A 399 57.71 183.61 -65.16
C ALA A 399 58.14 185.07 -65.30
N ASP A 400 59.43 185.41 -65.40
CA ASP A 400 59.88 186.78 -65.66
C ASP A 400 59.55 187.23 -67.09
N MET A 401 59.59 186.34 -68.09
CA MET A 401 59.11 186.66 -69.45
C MET A 401 57.59 186.96 -69.47
N LEU A 402 56.80 186.25 -68.66
CA LEU A 402 55.37 186.53 -68.45
C LEU A 402 55.13 187.81 -67.61
N ALA A 403 55.93 188.03 -66.57
CA ALA A 403 55.80 189.20 -65.68
C ALA A 403 56.33 190.49 -66.33
N GLN A 404 57.32 190.41 -67.23
CA GLN A 404 57.81 191.54 -68.01
C GLN A 404 56.79 191.94 -69.09
N ARG A 405 56.06 190.98 -69.66
CA ARG A 405 54.80 191.24 -70.40
C ARG A 405 53.78 192.00 -69.53
N LYS A 406 53.60 191.64 -68.26
CA LYS A 406 52.71 192.38 -67.33
C LYS A 406 53.23 193.77 -66.94
N ARG A 407 54.55 193.95 -66.75
CA ARG A 407 55.18 195.26 -66.52
C ARG A 407 54.92 196.23 -67.67
N ALA A 408 54.97 195.75 -68.93
CA ALA A 408 54.67 196.56 -70.10
C ALA A 408 53.22 197.07 -70.09
N ILE A 409 52.24 196.18 -69.86
CA ILE A 409 50.81 196.51 -69.93
C ILE A 409 50.39 197.50 -68.83
N LEU A 410 50.82 197.31 -67.57
CA LEU A 410 50.43 198.24 -66.49
C LEU A 410 51.23 199.55 -66.48
N ALA A 411 52.43 199.59 -67.07
CA ALA A 411 53.11 200.86 -67.32
C ALA A 411 52.37 201.72 -68.36
N GLN A 412 51.56 201.13 -69.25
CA GLN A 412 50.76 201.88 -70.23
C GLN A 412 49.52 202.57 -69.62
N LEU A 413 49.16 202.28 -68.37
CA LEU A 413 48.17 203.04 -67.59
C LEU A 413 48.79 204.18 -66.73
N SER A 414 50.10 204.43 -66.84
CA SER A 414 50.79 205.52 -66.12
C SER A 414 50.37 206.94 -66.55
N SER A 415 49.68 207.08 -67.68
CA SER A 415 49.66 208.32 -68.47
C SER A 415 48.31 209.04 -68.56
N LEU A 416 47.24 208.53 -67.94
CA LEU A 416 45.89 209.10 -68.04
C LEU A 416 45.26 209.29 -66.64
N SER A 417 45.09 210.57 -66.26
CA SER A 417 44.58 211.08 -64.96
C SER A 417 45.37 210.67 -63.71
N ALA A 418 45.97 211.54 -62.90
CA ALA A 418 46.10 213.01 -62.90
C ALA A 418 44.80 213.84 -62.77
N LEU A 419 44.68 214.54 -61.63
CA LEU A 419 43.71 215.61 -61.30
C LEU A 419 42.21 215.24 -61.40
N ALA A 420 41.54 215.16 -60.25
CA ALA A 420 40.22 214.53 -60.06
C ALA A 420 40.28 213.00 -60.37
N GLY A 421 39.37 212.15 -59.91
CA GLY A 421 38.07 212.38 -59.28
C GLY A 421 36.99 211.72 -60.15
N THR A 422 36.00 211.07 -59.52
CA THR A 422 35.17 209.98 -60.09
C THR A 422 36.01 208.73 -60.45
N SER A 423 35.68 207.48 -60.11
CA SER A 423 34.39 206.75 -60.02
C SER A 423 33.88 206.26 -61.38
N ALA A 424 33.40 204.99 -61.41
CA ALA A 424 33.08 204.18 -62.59
C ALA A 424 34.33 203.71 -63.40
N GLU A 425 34.36 202.58 -64.11
CA GLU A 425 33.60 201.30 -64.15
C GLU A 425 34.51 200.32 -64.95
N ASP A 426 34.79 199.06 -64.57
CA ASP A 426 33.97 197.82 -64.57
C ASP A 426 34.11 196.97 -65.88
N PHE A 427 34.21 195.64 -65.77
CA PHE A 427 34.30 194.61 -66.85
C PHE A 427 35.50 194.64 -67.86
N PRO A 428 35.74 193.63 -68.75
CA PRO A 428 35.39 192.18 -68.74
C PRO A 428 36.53 191.18 -69.11
N ASP A 429 36.28 189.89 -68.84
CA ASP A 429 36.52 188.63 -69.63
C ASP A 429 37.75 188.25 -70.51
N MET A 430 38.17 186.99 -70.31
CA MET A 430 38.43 185.89 -71.31
C MET A 430 39.76 185.68 -72.08
N GLU A 431 40.02 184.38 -72.33
CA GLU A 431 40.83 183.71 -73.40
C GLU A 431 42.39 183.84 -73.41
N PHE A 432 43.19 182.91 -73.97
CA PHE A 432 42.95 181.65 -74.73
C PHE A 432 44.08 180.58 -74.54
N GLY A 433 43.78 179.28 -74.66
CA GLY A 433 44.71 178.19 -75.05
C GLY A 433 45.54 177.51 -73.91
N ALA A 434 45.61 176.18 -73.70
CA ALA A 434 45.35 174.93 -74.47
C ALA A 434 46.53 174.34 -75.28
N LEU A 435 46.47 173.03 -75.58
CA LEU A 435 47.51 172.09 -76.09
C LEU A 435 48.35 171.43 -74.96
N ASP A 436 48.24 170.13 -74.62
CA ASP A 436 47.79 168.91 -75.33
C ASP A 436 48.70 168.48 -76.50
N ASP A 437 48.88 167.20 -76.84
CA ASP A 437 48.72 165.90 -76.13
C ASP A 437 49.51 164.86 -76.96
N PHE A 438 50.17 163.89 -76.32
CA PHE A 438 50.48 162.58 -76.91
C PHE A 438 50.64 161.50 -75.83
N SER A 439 49.52 161.19 -75.16
CA SER A 439 48.91 159.86 -75.07
C SER A 439 49.78 158.58 -75.26
N ARG A 440 49.48 157.57 -74.42
CA ARG A 440 50.02 156.18 -74.31
C ARG A 440 51.35 156.00 -73.56
N ASP A 441 51.53 154.97 -72.73
CA ASP A 441 50.57 154.00 -72.16
C ASP A 441 50.74 153.94 -70.61
N PRO A 442 49.66 153.79 -69.81
CA PRO A 442 49.71 153.88 -68.35
C PRO A 442 49.35 152.56 -67.63
N VAL A 443 49.08 152.68 -66.32
CA VAL A 443 48.19 151.81 -65.49
C VAL A 443 48.79 150.52 -64.90
N ILE A 444 48.63 150.42 -63.56
CA ILE A 444 48.69 149.22 -62.68
C ILE A 444 50.06 148.52 -62.55
N ASP A 445 50.52 148.38 -61.30
CA ASP A 445 50.57 147.02 -60.72
C ASP A 445 50.22 147.01 -59.22
N LEU A 446 49.90 145.82 -58.69
CA LEU A 446 49.42 145.59 -57.33
C LEU A 446 50.41 144.68 -56.53
N PRO A 447 50.11 143.50 -55.94
CA PRO A 447 50.40 143.28 -54.50
C PRO A 447 51.33 142.08 -54.17
N ASP A 448 51.23 141.64 -52.90
CA ASP A 448 51.40 140.28 -52.35
C ASP A 448 52.69 139.94 -51.56
N ASP A 449 52.52 139.93 -50.22
CA ASP A 449 52.67 138.77 -49.31
C ASP A 449 54.04 138.10 -49.01
N PRO A 450 54.17 137.32 -47.91
CA PRO A 450 53.71 137.61 -46.53
C PRO A 450 54.67 137.08 -45.41
N ASP A 451 54.26 137.22 -44.12
CA ASP A 451 54.59 136.39 -42.92
C ASP A 451 56.10 136.15 -42.55
N ASP A 452 56.55 135.70 -41.36
CA ASP A 452 56.02 135.34 -40.03
C ASP A 452 57.23 135.45 -39.03
N HIS A 453 57.18 135.64 -37.70
CA HIS A 453 56.14 135.77 -36.67
C HIS A 453 56.45 137.00 -35.75
N GLU A 454 55.52 137.35 -34.85
CA GLU A 454 55.77 138.10 -33.60
C GLU A 454 55.43 137.27 -32.35
N SER A 455 55.74 137.81 -31.16
CA SER A 455 54.89 137.81 -29.95
C SER A 455 54.54 136.52 -29.15
N GLU A 456 54.52 136.72 -27.83
CA GLU A 456 53.55 136.22 -26.84
C GLU A 456 53.07 134.76 -26.85
N HIS A 457 53.50 133.99 -25.85
CA HIS A 457 52.69 133.50 -24.70
C HIS A 457 53.72 133.13 -23.58
N GLY A 458 53.44 133.18 -22.28
CA GLY A 458 52.18 133.00 -21.56
C GLY A 458 52.01 131.51 -21.20
N ASP A 459 51.83 131.07 -19.96
CA ASP A 459 51.95 131.72 -18.65
C ASP A 459 52.15 130.59 -17.60
N GLU A 460 51.83 130.81 -16.32
CA GLU A 460 51.27 129.85 -15.33
C GLU A 460 51.36 128.31 -15.60
N ALA A 461 51.75 127.45 -14.65
CA ALA A 461 52.13 127.60 -13.24
C ALA A 461 52.90 126.32 -12.79
N THR A 462 53.66 126.27 -11.68
CA THR A 462 53.16 126.12 -10.29
C THR A 462 51.93 125.18 -10.21
N VAL A 463 51.90 124.09 -9.45
CA VAL A 463 51.90 124.01 -7.98
C VAL A 463 52.01 122.50 -7.66
N VAL A 464 53.06 122.03 -6.97
CA VAL A 464 53.15 121.85 -5.50
C VAL A 464 52.81 120.42 -5.05
N LEU A 465 53.45 120.06 -3.91
CA LEU A 465 53.13 119.12 -2.83
C LEU A 465 51.72 118.42 -2.86
N ASP A 466 51.50 117.29 -2.17
CA ASP A 466 52.11 116.93 -0.88
C ASP A 466 51.98 115.45 -0.44
N ARG A 467 52.72 115.14 0.64
CA ARG A 467 52.41 114.24 1.77
C ARG A 467 51.59 112.95 1.63
N GLU A 468 52.14 111.92 2.27
CA GLU A 468 51.55 111.23 3.45
C GLU A 468 50.02 111.05 3.48
N SER A 469 49.48 110.26 2.54
CA SER A 469 48.28 109.43 2.78
C SER A 469 48.22 108.31 1.73
N ALA A 470 47.97 107.04 2.07
CA ALA A 470 47.71 106.48 3.39
C ALA A 470 48.21 105.04 3.52
N GLU A 471 48.64 104.67 4.72
CA GLU A 471 48.39 103.30 5.19
C GLU A 471 46.89 103.05 5.16
N ARG A 472 46.44 101.86 4.75
CA ARG A 472 45.38 101.05 5.41
C ARG A 472 44.76 100.01 4.46
N LEU A 473 44.64 98.79 5.00
CA LEU A 473 43.42 97.94 5.03
C LEU A 473 42.79 97.54 3.67
N GLU A 474 41.98 96.48 3.57
CA GLU A 474 41.61 95.39 4.49
C GLU A 474 41.54 94.13 3.60
N GLU A 475 41.94 92.94 4.05
CA GLU A 475 41.11 91.99 4.81
C GLU A 475 39.67 91.78 4.29
N GLN A 476 39.19 90.54 4.40
CA GLN A 476 37.78 90.13 4.26
C GLN A 476 37.08 90.31 2.88
N ARG A 477 36.93 89.19 2.17
CA ARG A 477 35.62 88.49 2.12
C ARG A 477 35.84 87.00 1.80
N LEU A 478 35.44 86.06 2.66
CA LEU A 478 34.10 85.60 3.07
C LEU A 478 33.33 84.85 1.98
N GLY A 479 33.05 83.57 2.27
CA GLY A 479 32.09 82.72 1.54
C GLY A 479 32.73 81.72 0.57
N ASP A 480 32.22 80.50 0.43
CA ASP A 480 31.24 79.80 1.28
C ASP A 480 31.29 78.27 1.03
N LYS A 481 30.73 77.50 1.97
CA LYS A 481 30.15 76.14 1.81
C LYS A 481 30.79 75.12 0.84
N LYS A 482 31.37 74.10 1.48
CA LYS A 482 30.89 72.68 1.51
C LYS A 482 30.94 71.80 0.24
N LEU A 483 31.21 70.52 0.52
CA LEU A 483 30.98 69.31 -0.30
C LEU A 483 31.97 69.18 -1.50
N GLN A 484 32.42 67.98 -1.88
CA GLN A 484 32.05 66.64 -1.42
C GLN A 484 33.23 65.65 -1.54
N ASP A 485 33.62 65.01 -0.44
CA ASP A 485 34.43 63.77 -0.46
C ASP A 485 34.00 62.91 0.73
N GLY A 486 33.40 61.75 0.45
CA GLY A 486 32.56 61.00 1.40
C GLY A 486 33.17 59.67 1.86
N GLU A 487 33.92 59.73 2.96
CA GLU A 487 34.03 58.77 4.07
C GLU A 487 34.09 57.23 3.80
N PRO A 488 35.13 56.52 4.28
CA PRO A 488 35.27 55.06 4.15
C PRO A 488 34.59 54.26 5.27
N ALA A 489 34.08 53.06 4.95
CA ALA A 489 33.41 52.18 5.91
C ALA A 489 34.38 51.24 6.67
N ALA A 490 34.57 51.54 7.97
CA ALA A 490 34.84 50.65 9.11
C ALA A 490 35.72 49.38 8.95
N ARG A 491 36.82 49.33 9.72
CA ARG A 491 37.46 48.07 10.15
C ARG A 491 36.57 47.31 11.16
N ARG A 492 36.81 46.00 11.29
CA ARG A 492 36.50 45.26 12.53
C ARG A 492 37.57 45.53 13.61
N PRO A 493 37.28 45.34 14.90
CA PRO A 493 38.29 44.87 15.85
C PRO A 493 38.76 43.45 15.49
#